data_AF-W4HKH4-F1
#
_entry.id   AF-W4HKH4-F1
#
_cell.length_a   1.000
_cell.length_b   1.000
_cell.length_c   1.000
_cell.angle_alpha   90.00
_cell.angle_beta   90.00
_cell.angle_gamma   90.00
#
_symmetry.space_group_name_H-M   'P 1'
#
loop_
_entity.id
_entity.type
_entity.pdbx_description
1 polymer ?
#
loop_
_entity_poly.entity_id
_entity_poly.type
_entity_poly.pdbx_seq_one_letter_code
_entity_poly.pdbx_strand_id
1 'polypeptide(L)'
;MTSIFAVPRALIYWKREHDRLGEFGPLGDLTIRLYRFSAGLGVIALATGLWLGGLLAMPGWVWLKLGLVLLLVAHYAWTGAMVIAARKGRFAYSDKFLRIFNEVSVLGVIAVLWVVIAKPF
;
A
#
# COMPACT_ATOMS: atom_id res chain seq x y z
N MET A 1 3.60 12.96 -1.28
CA MET A 1 4.06 11.73 -0.57
C MET A 1 2.98 11.01 0.23
N THR A 2 1.68 11.33 0.10
CA THR A 2 0.58 10.71 0.88
C THR A 2 -0.28 9.70 0.11
N SER A 3 -0.04 9.51 -1.19
CA SER A 3 -0.92 8.76 -2.09
C SER A 3 -0.90 7.23 -1.87
N ILE A 4 0.20 6.65 -1.39
CA ILE A 4 0.32 5.19 -1.15
C ILE A 4 -0.54 4.71 0.03
N PHE A 5 -0.66 5.50 1.11
CA PHE A 5 -1.47 5.16 2.30
C PHE A 5 -2.91 5.67 2.21
N ALA A 6 -3.32 6.19 1.06
CA ALA A 6 -4.65 6.77 0.93
C ALA A 6 -5.69 5.74 0.47
N VAL A 7 -5.28 4.63 -0.16
CA VAL A 7 -6.23 3.69 -0.81
C VAL A 7 -7.18 3.00 0.18
N PRO A 8 -6.74 2.46 1.35
CA PRO A 8 -7.67 1.86 2.31
C PRO A 8 -8.67 2.88 2.87
N ARG A 9 -8.26 4.13 3.04
CA ARG A 9 -9.16 5.22 3.46
C ARG A 9 -10.09 5.66 2.33
N ALA A 10 -9.61 5.71 1.09
CA ALA A 10 -10.40 6.00 -0.09
C ALA A 10 -11.52 4.97 -0.28
N LEU A 11 -11.27 3.69 0.04
CA LEU A 11 -12.30 2.64 0.06
C LEU A 11 -13.46 2.95 1.02
N ILE A 12 -13.20 3.59 2.15
CA ILE A 12 -14.26 4.02 3.09
C ILE A 12 -15.16 5.07 2.42
N TYR A 13 -14.56 6.06 1.77
CA TYR A 13 -15.31 7.13 1.09
C TYR A 13 -16.06 6.60 -0.14
N TRP A 14 -15.44 5.71 -0.91
CA TRP A 14 -16.09 5.05 -2.03
C TRP A 14 -17.26 4.18 -1.58
N LYS A 15 -17.15 3.44 -0.46
CA LYS A 15 -18.28 2.72 0.13
C LYS A 15 -19.47 3.65 0.40
N ARG A 16 -19.23 4.79 1.07
CA ARG A 16 -20.29 5.77 1.37
C ARG A 16 -20.91 6.37 0.11
N GLU A 17 -20.11 6.60 -0.92
CA GLU A 17 -20.62 7.05 -2.23
C GLU A 17 -21.49 5.98 -2.89
N HIS A 18 -21.04 4.73 -2.88
CA HIS A 18 -21.78 3.61 -3.44
C HIS A 18 -23.10 3.37 -2.70
N ASP A 19 -23.10 3.44 -1.36
CA ASP A 19 -24.30 3.32 -0.54
C ASP A 19 -25.31 4.47 -0.83
N ARG A 20 -24.83 5.65 -1.25
CA ARG A 20 -25.67 6.80 -1.60
C ARG A 20 -26.19 6.78 -3.04
N LEU A 21 -25.35 6.40 -4.00
CA LEU A 21 -25.67 6.43 -5.43
C LEU A 21 -26.29 5.11 -5.93
N GLY A 22 -26.02 3.99 -5.25
CA GLY A 22 -26.40 2.64 -5.69
C GLY A 22 -25.58 2.11 -6.87
N GLU A 23 -24.65 2.89 -7.41
CA GLU A 23 -23.86 2.56 -8.60
C GLU A 23 -22.38 2.94 -8.46
N PHE A 24 -21.60 2.64 -9.49
CA PHE A 24 -20.18 2.96 -9.52
C PHE A 24 -19.97 4.45 -9.79
N GLY A 25 -19.50 5.19 -8.79
CA GLY A 25 -19.30 6.64 -8.88
C GLY A 25 -17.85 7.09 -9.13
N PRO A 26 -17.65 8.42 -9.21
CA PRO A 26 -16.33 9.02 -9.46
C PRO A 26 -15.27 8.69 -8.41
N LEU A 27 -15.63 8.49 -7.13
CA LEU A 27 -14.65 8.10 -6.11
C LEU A 27 -14.13 6.69 -6.31
N GLY A 28 -14.95 5.80 -6.89
CA GLY A 28 -14.50 4.47 -7.29
C GLY A 28 -13.42 4.54 -8.36
N ASP A 29 -13.62 5.35 -9.40
CA ASP A 29 -12.64 5.53 -10.47
C ASP A 29 -11.34 6.18 -9.96
N LEU A 30 -11.46 7.21 -9.13
CA LEU A 30 -10.30 7.85 -8.49
C LEU A 30 -9.50 6.84 -7.64
N THR A 31 -10.19 6.01 -6.85
CA THR A 31 -9.55 5.02 -5.98
C THR A 31 -8.78 3.99 -6.80
N ILE A 32 -9.32 3.52 -7.92
CA ILE A 32 -8.64 2.58 -8.82
C ILE A 32 -7.44 3.22 -9.51
N ARG A 33 -7.59 4.45 -10.02
CA ARG A 33 -6.47 5.19 -10.64
C ARG A 33 -5.35 5.42 -9.64
N LEU A 34 -5.69 5.81 -8.41
CA LEU A 34 -4.74 5.99 -7.32
C LEU A 34 -4.02 4.68 -6.99
N TYR A 35 -4.76 3.57 -6.87
CA TYR A 35 -4.18 2.24 -6.64
C TYR A 35 -3.18 1.85 -7.74
N ARG A 36 -3.54 2.04 -9.02
CA ARG A 36 -2.66 1.71 -10.15
C ARG A 36 -1.41 2.60 -10.19
N PHE A 37 -1.58 3.90 -9.94
CA PHE A 37 -0.48 4.85 -9.91
C PHE A 37 0.52 4.51 -8.80
N SER A 38 0.02 4.28 -7.59
CA SER A 38 0.84 3.87 -6.44
C SER A 38 1.51 2.51 -6.65
N ALA A 39 0.84 1.54 -7.29
CA ALA A 39 1.46 0.26 -7.66
C ALA A 39 2.64 0.46 -8.63
N GLY A 40 2.47 1.31 -9.65
CA GLY A 40 3.53 1.63 -10.61
C GLY A 40 4.76 2.25 -9.94
N LEU A 41 4.55 3.22 -9.04
CA LEU A 41 5.64 3.78 -8.23
C LEU A 41 6.31 2.74 -7.33
N GLY A 42 5.54 1.81 -6.77
CA GLY A 42 6.06 0.70 -5.97
C GLY A 42 7.01 -0.20 -6.77
N VAL A 43 6.68 -0.52 -8.02
CA VAL A 43 7.55 -1.31 -8.92
C VAL A 43 8.86 -0.56 -9.19
N ILE A 44 8.80 0.74 -9.49
CA ILE A 44 9.99 1.57 -9.71
C ILE A 44 10.86 1.61 -8.43
N ALA A 45 10.24 1.75 -7.26
CA ALA A 45 10.94 1.76 -5.99
C ALA A 45 11.63 0.42 -5.68
N LEU A 46 10.99 -0.71 -6.01
CA LEU A 46 11.58 -2.05 -5.88
C LEU A 46 12.77 -2.24 -6.83
N ALA A 47 12.59 -1.88 -8.11
CA ALA A 47 13.64 -2.04 -9.12
C ALA A 47 14.88 -1.20 -8.77
N THR A 48 14.69 0.07 -8.43
CA THR A 48 15.79 0.96 -8.04
C THR A 48 16.40 0.56 -6.69
N GLY A 49 15.59 0.06 -5.75
CA GLY A 49 16.06 -0.46 -4.46
C GLY A 49 16.94 -1.70 -4.61
N LEU A 50 16.53 -2.67 -5.44
CA LEU A 50 17.32 -3.88 -5.73
C LEU A 50 18.61 -3.55 -6.48
N TRP A 51 18.54 -2.63 -7.46
CA TRP A 51 19.71 -2.13 -8.17
C TRP A 51 20.74 -1.54 -7.21
N LEU A 52 20.31 -0.63 -6.32
CA LEU A 52 21.18 -0.03 -5.31
C LEU A 52 21.72 -1.07 -4.32
N GLY A 53 20.89 -2.02 -3.90
CA GLY A 53 21.31 -3.12 -3.03
C GLY A 53 22.42 -3.98 -3.65
N GLY A 54 22.31 -4.26 -4.95
CA GLY A 54 23.34 -4.98 -5.71
C GLY A 54 24.67 -4.21 -5.77
N LEU A 55 24.62 -2.89 -6.00
CA LEU A 55 25.81 -2.03 -5.96
C LEU A 55 26.50 -2.00 -4.59
N LEU A 56 25.74 -2.19 -3.51
CA LEU A 56 26.26 -2.23 -2.14
C LEU A 56 26.75 -3.62 -1.72
N ALA A 57 26.74 -4.62 -2.60
CA ALA A 57 27.02 -6.03 -2.30
C ALA A 57 26.04 -6.66 -1.28
N MET A 58 24.82 -6.13 -1.21
CA MET A 58 23.72 -6.68 -0.41
C MET A 58 24.10 -7.00 1.05
N PRO A 59 24.61 -6.00 1.81
CA PRO A 59 24.93 -6.17 3.22
C PRO A 59 23.65 -6.58 3.97
N GLY A 60 23.81 -7.20 5.14
CA GLY A 60 22.67 -7.81 5.81
C GLY A 60 21.52 -6.82 6.00
N TRP A 61 21.76 -5.56 6.41
CA TRP A 61 20.68 -4.58 6.62
C TRP A 61 19.81 -4.38 5.38
N VAL A 62 20.36 -4.56 4.17
CA VAL A 62 19.60 -4.52 2.91
C VAL A 62 18.67 -5.72 2.80
N TRP A 63 19.10 -6.93 3.16
CA TRP A 63 18.22 -8.10 3.21
C TRP A 63 17.07 -7.91 4.20
N LEU A 64 17.34 -7.37 5.40
CA LEU A 64 16.29 -7.06 6.37
C LEU A 64 15.31 -6.02 5.81
N LYS A 65 15.82 -4.95 5.19
CA LYS A 65 15.00 -3.94 4.53
C LYS A 65 14.12 -4.56 3.44
N LEU A 66 14.68 -5.43 2.60
CA LEU A 66 13.94 -6.10 1.52
C LEU A 66 12.83 -6.99 2.08
N GLY A 67 13.06 -7.70 3.18
CA GLY A 67 12.02 -8.47 3.88
C GLY A 67 10.87 -7.57 4.35
N LEU A 68 11.15 -6.44 4.98
CA LEU A 68 10.13 -5.47 5.40
C LEU A 68 9.36 -4.87 4.22
N VAL A 69 10.07 -4.54 3.14
CA VAL A 69 9.44 -4.04 1.91
C VAL A 69 8.54 -5.10 1.30
N LEU A 70 8.92 -6.38 1.31
CA LEU A 70 8.09 -7.47 0.82
C LEU A 70 6.79 -7.62 1.62
N LEU A 71 6.85 -7.46 2.95
CA LEU A 71 5.66 -7.42 3.81
C LEU A 71 4.72 -6.26 3.43
N LEU A 72 5.28 -5.08 3.17
CA LEU A 72 4.50 -3.93 2.69
C LEU A 72 3.88 -4.19 1.31
N VAL A 73 4.60 -4.86 0.40
CA VAL A 73 4.07 -5.25 -0.91
C VAL A 73 2.91 -6.24 -0.76
N ALA A 74 3.05 -7.25 0.10
CA ALA A 74 1.97 -8.21 0.38
C ALA A 74 0.74 -7.51 0.97
N HIS A 75 0.94 -6.59 1.90
CA HIS A 75 -0.12 -5.76 2.46
C HIS A 75 -0.80 -4.87 1.40
N TYR A 76 -0.02 -4.28 0.50
CA TYR A 76 -0.56 -3.49 -0.61
C TYR A 76 -1.35 -4.35 -1.60
N ALA A 77 -0.87 -5.57 -1.90
CA ALA A 77 -1.59 -6.53 -2.74
C ALA A 77 -2.94 -6.93 -2.13
N TRP A 78 -3.02 -7.09 -0.80
CA TRP A 78 -4.28 -7.30 -0.08
C TRP A 78 -5.26 -6.14 -0.29
N THR A 79 -4.76 -4.89 -0.31
CA THR A 79 -5.59 -3.72 -0.66
C THR A 79 -6.14 -3.84 -2.09
N GLY A 80 -5.35 -4.37 -3.02
CA GLY A 80 -5.79 -4.70 -4.37
C GLY A 80 -6.98 -5.67 -4.40
N ALA A 81 -6.95 -6.72 -3.57
CA ALA A 81 -8.08 -7.65 -3.43
C ALA A 81 -9.34 -6.94 -2.93
N MET A 82 -9.20 -6.00 -1.99
CA MET A 82 -10.32 -5.18 -1.51
C MET A 82 -10.88 -4.25 -2.61
N VAL A 83 -10.01 -3.62 -3.40
CA VAL A 83 -10.42 -2.77 -4.52
C VAL A 83 -11.18 -3.58 -5.57
N ILE A 84 -10.73 -4.80 -5.89
CA ILE A 84 -11.42 -5.70 -6.82
C ILE A 84 -12.79 -6.12 -6.28
N ALA A 85 -12.90 -6.40 -4.98
CA ALA A 85 -14.17 -6.71 -4.34
C ALA A 85 -15.13 -5.50 -4.37
N ALA A 86 -14.63 -4.30 -4.06
CA ALA A 86 -15.39 -3.06 -4.09
C ALA A 86 -15.90 -2.72 -5.51
N ARG A 87 -15.13 -3.03 -6.55
CA ARG A 87 -15.59 -2.92 -7.96
C ARG A 87 -16.82 -3.77 -8.26
N LYS A 88 -17.02 -4.87 -7.52
CA LYS A 88 -18.19 -5.75 -7.62
C LYS A 88 -19.31 -5.33 -6.66
N GLY A 89 -19.25 -4.14 -6.07
CA GLY A 89 -20.19 -3.66 -5.05
C GLY A 89 -20.05 -4.35 -3.69
N ARG A 90 -18.97 -5.11 -3.45
CA ARG A 90 -18.77 -5.86 -2.20
C ARG A 90 -17.78 -5.15 -1.29
N PHE A 91 -18.30 -4.53 -0.23
CA PHE A 91 -17.51 -3.87 0.81
C PHE A 91 -17.50 -4.71 2.09
N ALA A 92 -16.62 -5.72 2.13
CA ALA A 92 -16.58 -6.72 3.21
C ALA A 92 -15.99 -6.22 4.54
N TYR A 93 -15.27 -5.10 4.54
CA TYR A 93 -14.51 -4.61 5.69
C TYR A 93 -15.14 -3.37 6.31
N SER A 94 -15.04 -3.26 7.64
CA SER A 94 -15.55 -2.11 8.39
C SER A 94 -14.61 -0.90 8.32
N ASP A 95 -15.16 0.31 8.51
CA ASP A 95 -14.39 1.56 8.56
C ASP A 95 -13.23 1.49 9.57
N LYS A 96 -13.47 0.90 10.75
CA LYS A 96 -12.45 0.74 11.80
C LYS A 96 -11.32 -0.18 11.34
N PHE A 97 -11.66 -1.30 10.70
CA PHE A 97 -10.67 -2.22 10.16
C PHE A 97 -9.78 -1.53 9.12
N LEU A 98 -10.38 -0.81 8.16
CA LEU A 98 -9.63 -0.14 7.08
C LEU A 98 -8.69 0.96 7.62
N ARG A 99 -9.05 1.62 8.73
CA ARG A 99 -8.17 2.58 9.41
C ARG A 99 -6.97 1.90 10.07
N ILE A 100 -7.21 0.85 10.85
CA ILE A 100 -6.15 0.08 11.53
C ILE A 100 -5.22 -0.55 10.48
N PHE A 101 -5.79 -1.13 9.43
CA PHE A 101 -5.05 -1.70 8.31
C PHE A 101 -4.08 -0.68 7.71
N ASN A 102 -4.54 0.56 7.51
CA ASN A 102 -3.67 1.63 7.04
C ASN A 102 -2.56 2.03 8.03
N GLU A 103 -2.82 1.98 9.33
CA GLU A 103 -1.81 2.29 10.36
C GLU A 103 -0.68 1.25 10.39
N VAL A 104 -0.98 -0.03 10.12
CA VAL A 104 0.04 -1.09 9.99
C VAL A 104 1.05 -0.76 8.90
N SER A 105 0.59 -0.22 7.77
CA SER A 105 1.48 0.25 6.70
C SER A 105 2.44 1.35 7.17
N VAL A 106 1.96 2.29 8.00
CA VAL A 106 2.79 3.37 8.56
C VAL A 106 3.88 2.79 9.46
N LEU A 107 3.53 1.82 10.32
CA LEU A 107 4.51 1.13 11.16
C LEU A 107 5.58 0.41 10.33
N GLY A 108 5.18 -0.25 9.23
CA GLY A 108 6.12 -0.89 8.31
C GLY A 108 7.10 0.11 7.67
N VAL A 109 6.63 1.30 7.28
CA VAL A 109 7.52 2.37 6.77
C VAL A 109 8.48 2.85 7.85
N ILE A 110 8.01 3.06 9.07
CA ILE A 110 8.86 3.49 10.18
C ILE A 110 9.96 2.44 10.43
N ALA A 111 9.62 1.15 10.41
CA ALA A 111 10.59 0.08 10.53
C ALA A 111 11.62 0.09 9.38
N VAL A 112 11.18 0.28 8.13
CA VAL A 112 12.08 0.41 6.97
C VAL A 112 13.03 1.61 7.12
N LEU A 113 12.52 2.77 7.55
CA LEU A 113 13.33 3.97 7.77
C LEU A 113 14.36 3.74 8.88
N TRP A 114 13.94 3.10 9.97
CA TRP A 114 14.85 2.73 11.06
C TRP A 114 15.98 1.83 10.57
N VAL A 115 15.69 0.80 9.77
CA VAL A 115 16.73 -0.10 9.20
C VAL A 115 17.73 0.69 8.33
N VAL A 116 17.26 1.65 7.53
CA VAL A 116 18.12 2.46 6.66
C VAL A 116 19.02 3.41 7.44
N ILE A 117 18.53 3.94 8.56
CA ILE A 117 19.28 4.89 9.40
C ILE A 117 20.26 4.15 10.30
N ALA A 118 19.76 3.15 11.05
CA ALA A 118 20.56 2.41 12.00
C ALA A 118 21.55 1.45 11.32
N LYS A 119 21.22 0.97 10.11
CA LYS A 119 21.99 -0.05 9.36
C LYS A 119 22.49 -1.14 10.31
N PRO A 120 21.59 -1.81 11.05
CA PRO A 120 22.02 -2.88 11.92
C PRO A 120 22.67 -3.92 11.01
N PHE A 121 23.91 -4.33 11.32
CA PHE A 121 24.73 -5.33 10.61
C PHE A 121 25.19 -4.99 9.17
#